data_AF-A0AA50HNX0-F1
#
_entry.id   AF-A0AA50HNX0-F1
#
_cell.length_a   1.000
_cell.length_b   1.000
_cell.length_c   1.000
_cell.angle_alpha   90.00
_cell.angle_beta   90.00
_cell.angle_gamma   90.00
#
_symmetry.space_group_name_H-M   'P 1'
#
loop_
_entity.id
_entity.type
_entity.pdbx_description
1 polymer ?
#
loop_
_entity_poly.entity_id
_entity_poly.type
_entity_poly.pdbx_seq_one_letter_code
_entity_poly.pdbx_strand_id
1 'polypeptide(L)'
;MATKADQAIVPMTAGERVKGLSHIANIRTKVFGESCGDELKRFMSDMRDKRDMYFERNKRALGAIFFLANIKSERHECDFDELTSDEKYALINAMNHFRAVVSLFPKKLSLPN
;
A
#
# COMPACT_ATOMS: atom_id res chain seq x y z
N MET A 1 -25.65 -20.51 29.71
CA MET A 1 -25.36 -19.06 29.71
C MET A 1 -24.58 -18.75 28.44
N ALA A 2 -25.17 -17.99 27.50
CA ALA A 2 -24.45 -17.51 26.33
C ALA A 2 -23.70 -16.25 26.75
N THR A 3 -22.37 -16.27 26.73
CA THR A 3 -21.55 -15.07 26.86
C THR A 3 -21.84 -14.20 25.63
N LYS A 4 -22.72 -13.21 25.78
CA LYS A 4 -22.74 -12.05 24.88
C LYS A 4 -21.41 -11.33 25.07
N ALA A 5 -20.39 -11.77 24.34
CA ALA A 5 -19.32 -10.87 23.99
C ALA A 5 -19.98 -9.83 23.08
N ASP A 6 -20.49 -8.75 23.69
CA ASP A 6 -20.50 -7.47 23.00
C ASP A 6 -19.04 -7.20 22.68
N GLN A 7 -18.58 -7.74 21.55
CA GLN A 7 -17.40 -7.24 20.89
C GLN A 7 -17.75 -5.79 20.63
N ALA A 8 -17.33 -4.90 21.53
CA ALA A 8 -17.31 -3.49 21.25
C ALA A 8 -16.55 -3.40 19.93
N ILE A 9 -17.29 -3.12 18.85
CA ILE A 9 -16.73 -2.96 17.51
C ILE A 9 -16.04 -1.61 17.58
N VAL A 10 -14.96 -1.52 18.35
CA VAL A 10 -14.11 -0.36 18.40
C VAL A 10 -13.56 -0.28 16.97
N PRO A 11 -13.90 0.77 16.21
CA PRO A 11 -13.41 0.87 14.86
C PRO A 11 -11.89 0.93 14.94
N MET A 12 -11.21 -0.14 14.51
CA MET A 12 -9.75 -0.19 14.52
C MET A 12 -9.21 1.05 13.83
N THR A 13 -8.32 1.74 14.53
CA THR A 13 -7.66 2.94 14.02
C THR A 13 -6.83 2.61 12.77
N ALA A 14 -6.51 3.63 11.97
CA ALA A 14 -5.66 3.46 10.79
C ALA A 14 -4.34 2.75 11.17
N GLY A 15 -3.71 3.15 12.27
CA GLY A 15 -2.45 2.57 12.75
C GLY A 15 -2.54 1.08 13.10
N GLU A 16 -3.63 0.65 13.74
CA GLU A 16 -3.83 -0.77 14.09
C GLU A 16 -4.05 -1.64 12.85
N ARG A 17 -4.79 -1.12 11.85
CA ARG A 17 -4.95 -1.80 10.56
C ARG A 17 -3.62 -1.97 9.83
N VAL A 18 -2.77 -0.95 9.86
CA VAL A 18 -1.42 -1.02 9.26
C VAL A 18 -0.55 -2.05 9.94
N LYS A 19 -0.54 -2.07 11.28
CA LYS A 19 0.22 -3.09 12.03
C LYS A 19 -0.24 -4.50 11.68
N GLY A 20 -1.55 -4.73 11.61
CA GLY A 20 -2.12 -6.02 11.22
C GLY A 20 -1.73 -6.44 9.79
N LEU A 21 -1.91 -5.56 8.80
CA LEU A 21 -1.57 -5.84 7.41
C LEU A 21 -0.07 -6.10 7.22
N SER A 22 0.79 -5.32 7.88
CA SER A 22 2.25 -5.48 7.81
C SER A 22 2.70 -6.78 8.49
N HIS A 23 2.05 -7.18 9.60
CA HIS A 23 2.32 -8.45 10.25
C HIS A 23 1.92 -9.64 9.37
N ILE A 24 0.76 -9.58 8.71
CA ILE A 24 0.31 -10.62 7.76
C ILE A 24 1.28 -10.71 6.58
N ALA A 25 1.73 -9.59 6.02
CA ALA A 25 2.73 -9.59 4.95
C ALA A 25 4.02 -10.30 5.39
N ASN A 26 4.50 -10.04 6.60
CA ASN A 26 5.68 -10.72 7.17
C ASN A 26 5.47 -12.24 7.33
N ILE A 27 4.28 -12.67 7.79
CA ILE A 27 3.94 -14.10 7.87
C ILE A 27 3.92 -14.75 6.48
N ARG A 28 3.35 -14.09 5.47
CA ARG A 28 3.33 -14.60 4.08
C ARG A 28 4.73 -14.85 3.55
N THR A 29 5.63 -13.89 3.77
CA THR A 29 7.03 -14.04 3.37
C THR A 29 7.75 -15.14 4.16
N LYS A 30 7.58 -15.20 5.49
CA LYS A 30 8.32 -16.16 6.33
C LYS A 30 7.80 -17.59 6.28
N VAL A 31 6.49 -17.78 6.14
CA VAL A 31 5.84 -19.10 6.25
C VAL A 31 5.51 -19.68 4.88
N PHE A 32 5.09 -18.84 3.93
CA PHE A 32 4.64 -19.30 2.61
C PHE A 32 5.68 -19.06 1.51
N GLY A 33 6.75 -18.31 1.80
CA GLY A 33 7.76 -17.96 0.79
C GLY A 33 7.21 -17.08 -0.34
N GLU A 34 6.03 -16.48 -0.16
CA GLU A 34 5.40 -15.64 -1.16
C GLU A 34 6.19 -14.35 -1.33
N SER A 35 6.61 -14.07 -2.57
CA SER A 35 7.23 -12.81 -2.98
C SER A 35 6.24 -12.04 -3.84
N CYS A 36 5.89 -10.83 -3.40
CA CYS A 36 5.07 -9.91 -4.20
C CYS A 36 5.90 -9.17 -5.28
N GLY A 37 7.15 -9.59 -5.53
CA GLY A 37 8.06 -8.87 -6.43
C GLY A 37 7.52 -8.70 -7.85
N ASP A 38 6.97 -9.77 -8.45
CA ASP A 38 6.47 -9.71 -9.82
C ASP A 38 5.17 -8.92 -9.95
N GLU A 39 4.27 -9.02 -8.95
CA GLU A 39 3.06 -8.19 -8.89
C GLU A 39 3.39 -6.72 -8.71
N LEU A 40 4.38 -6.39 -7.87
CA LEU A 40 4.84 -5.02 -7.65
C LEU A 40 5.52 -4.45 -8.90
N LYS A 41 6.36 -5.24 -9.59
CA LYS A 41 6.93 -4.86 -10.88
C LYS A 41 5.83 -4.51 -11.88
N ARG A 42 4.85 -5.40 -12.04
CA ARG A 42 3.73 -5.17 -12.95
C ARG A 42 2.95 -3.91 -12.58
N PHE A 43 2.63 -3.73 -11.30
CA PHE A 43 1.98 -2.51 -10.81
C PHE A 43 2.78 -1.25 -11.16
N MET A 44 4.10 -1.24 -10.93
CA MET A 44 4.96 -0.10 -11.25
C MET A 44 5.01 0.17 -12.76
N SER A 45 5.05 -0.89 -13.58
CA SER A 45 4.99 -0.78 -15.04
C SER A 45 3.66 -0.19 -15.51
N ASP A 46 2.53 -0.70 -14.98
CA ASP A 46 1.19 -0.21 -15.31
C ASP A 46 1.04 1.27 -14.94
N MET A 47 1.55 1.68 -13.78
CA MET A 47 1.51 3.07 -13.31
C MET A 47 2.43 4.01 -14.12
N ARG A 48 3.42 3.47 -14.84
CA ARG A 48 4.36 4.19 -15.71
C ARG A 48 4.02 4.05 -17.20
N ASP A 49 2.90 3.42 -17.55
CA ASP A 49 2.53 3.23 -18.96
C ASP A 49 2.10 4.55 -19.61
N LYS A 50 2.92 5.03 -20.55
CA LYS A 50 2.67 6.26 -21.32
C LYS A 50 1.48 6.15 -22.28
N ARG A 51 1.00 4.93 -22.56
CA ARG A 51 -0.17 4.68 -23.41
C ARG A 51 -1.48 4.91 -22.65
N ASP A 52 -1.45 4.96 -21.32
CA ASP A 52 -2.61 5.25 -20.50
C ASP A 52 -2.98 6.75 -20.60
N MET A 53 -4.27 7.02 -20.83
CA MET A 53 -4.83 8.37 -20.86
C MET A 53 -4.61 9.15 -19.54
N TYR A 54 -4.46 8.43 -18.42
CA TYR A 54 -4.21 8.98 -17.09
C TYR A 54 -2.76 8.87 -16.64
N PHE A 55 -1.80 8.63 -17.54
CA PHE A 55 -0.37 8.48 -17.24
C PHE A 55 0.16 9.50 -16.22
N GLU A 56 -0.08 10.79 -16.42
CA GLU A 56 0.41 11.84 -15.50
C GLU A 56 -0.16 11.70 -14.08
N ARG A 57 -1.42 11.27 -13.94
CA ARG A 57 -2.04 11.03 -12.63
C ARG A 57 -1.50 9.74 -12.00
N ASN A 58 -1.32 8.70 -12.80
CA ASN A 58 -0.76 7.43 -12.35
C ASN A 58 0.70 7.62 -11.88
N LYS A 59 1.52 8.33 -12.65
CA LYS A 59 2.90 8.70 -12.26
C LYS A 59 2.93 9.47 -10.94
N ARG A 60 2.02 10.42 -10.74
CA ARG A 60 1.89 11.17 -9.47
C ARG A 60 1.45 10.30 -8.30
N ALA A 61 0.50 9.41 -8.51
CA ALA A 61 0.05 8.47 -7.48
C ALA A 61 1.19 7.53 -7.06
N LEU A 62 1.97 7.01 -8.02
CA LEU A 62 3.16 6.22 -7.72
C LEU A 62 4.21 7.04 -6.95
N GLY A 63 4.44 8.30 -7.35
CA GLY A 63 5.32 9.23 -6.63
C GLY A 63 4.86 9.49 -5.18
N ALA A 64 3.55 9.57 -4.93
CA ALA A 64 3.00 9.71 -3.59
C ALA A 64 3.25 8.47 -2.72
N ILE A 65 3.18 7.27 -3.30
CA ILE A 65 3.52 6.01 -2.62
C ILE A 65 5.01 6.01 -2.23
N PHE A 66 5.90 6.37 -3.16
CA PHE A 66 7.32 6.46 -2.87
C PHE A 66 7.67 7.52 -1.84
N PHE A 67 7.01 8.68 -1.90
CA PHE A 67 7.16 9.73 -0.91
C PHE A 67 6.75 9.25 0.49
N LEU A 68 5.61 8.55 0.59
CA LEU A 68 5.17 7.96 1.86
C LEU A 68 6.14 6.88 2.37
N ALA A 69 6.76 6.13 1.47
CA ALA A 69 7.81 5.16 1.79
C ALA A 69 9.16 5.82 2.17
N ASN A 70 9.25 7.15 2.18
CA ASN A 70 10.47 7.91 2.43
C ASN A 70 11.61 7.56 1.46
N ILE A 71 11.27 7.19 0.22
CA ILE A 71 12.22 6.93 -0.86
C ILE A 71 12.54 8.27 -1.52
N LYS A 72 13.83 8.57 -1.70
CA LYS A 72 14.28 9.83 -2.31
C LYS A 72 13.72 9.98 -3.73
N SER A 73 13.32 11.20 -4.10
CA SER A 73 12.74 11.52 -5.42
C SER A 73 13.63 11.10 -6.59
N GLU A 74 14.96 11.15 -6.40
CA GLU A 74 15.97 10.68 -7.38
C GLU A 74 15.80 9.20 -7.74
N ARG A 75 15.23 8.40 -6.83
CA ARG A 75 15.01 6.96 -6.99
C ARG A 75 13.58 6.59 -7.38
N HIS A 76 12.71 7.58 -7.61
CA HIS A 76 11.31 7.31 -8.01
C HIS A 76 11.20 6.77 -9.43
N GLU A 77 12.24 6.92 -10.25
CA GLU A 77 12.33 6.36 -11.60
C GLU A 77 13.00 4.99 -11.65
N CYS A 78 13.62 4.53 -10.56
CA CYS A 78 14.24 3.20 -10.48
C CYS A 78 13.21 2.08 -10.65
N ASP A 79 13.63 0.97 -11.24
CA ASP A 79 12.83 -0.24 -11.30
C ASP A 79 12.83 -0.98 -9.96
N PHE A 80 11.84 -1.86 -9.76
CA PHE A 80 11.71 -2.60 -8.50
C PHE A 80 12.98 -3.40 -8.16
N ASP A 81 13.66 -3.98 -9.15
CA ASP A 81 14.88 -4.75 -8.93
C ASP A 81 16.05 -3.89 -8.42
N GLU A 82 16.08 -2.61 -8.77
CA GLU A 82 17.13 -1.65 -8.40
C GLU A 82 16.93 -1.06 -6.99
N LEU A 83 15.75 -1.27 -6.38
CA LEU A 83 15.49 -0.89 -5.00
C LEU A 83 16.24 -1.81 -4.03
N THR A 84 16.77 -1.21 -2.95
CA THR A 84 17.39 -1.99 -1.88
C THR A 84 16.35 -2.80 -1.11
N SER A 85 16.76 -3.79 -0.33
CA SER A 85 15.85 -4.57 0.52
C SER A 85 15.06 -3.68 1.50
N ASP A 86 15.71 -2.67 2.08
CA ASP A 86 15.06 -1.70 2.97
C ASP A 86 14.01 -0.86 2.24
N GLU A 87 14.30 -0.41 1.02
CA GLU A 87 13.35 0.36 0.20
C GLU A 87 12.17 -0.48 -0.24
N LYS A 88 12.39 -1.75 -0.61
CA LYS A 88 11.31 -2.70 -0.91
C LYS A 88 10.41 -2.90 0.31
N TYR A 89 10.99 -3.02 1.50
CA TYR A 89 10.23 -3.14 2.74
C TYR A 89 9.43 -1.85 3.05
N ALA A 90 10.05 -0.69 2.90
CA ALA A 90 9.40 0.60 3.09
C ALA A 90 8.24 0.81 2.09
N LEU A 91 8.42 0.43 0.82
CA LEU A 91 7.41 0.50 -0.23
C LEU A 91 6.19 -0.36 0.13
N ILE A 92 6.40 -1.62 0.52
CA ILE A 92 5.33 -2.54 0.92
C ILE A 92 4.56 -1.98 2.13
N ASN A 93 5.26 -1.44 3.13
CA ASN A 93 4.63 -0.81 4.28
C ASN A 93 3.81 0.43 3.91
N ALA A 94 4.32 1.27 3.00
CA ALA A 94 3.58 2.44 2.50
C ALA A 94 2.31 2.04 1.75
N MET A 95 2.37 0.98 0.92
CA MET A 95 1.19 0.46 0.23
C MET A 95 0.17 -0.13 1.22
N ASN A 96 0.62 -0.87 2.24
CA ASN A 96 -0.26 -1.34 3.32
C ASN A 96 -0.87 -0.19 4.12
N HIS A 97 -0.12 0.90 4.32
CA HIS A 97 -0.61 2.13 4.92
C HIS A 97 -1.73 2.75 4.09
N PHE A 98 -1.54 2.88 2.77
CA PHE A 98 -2.60 3.33 1.87
C PHE A 98 -3.83 2.42 1.91
N ARG A 99 -3.66 1.09 1.90
CA ARG A 99 -4.80 0.15 2.03
C ARG A 99 -5.59 0.38 3.32
N ALA A 100 -4.90 0.60 4.44
CA ALA A 100 -5.54 0.93 5.71
C ALA A 100 -6.28 2.27 5.64
N VAL A 101 -5.68 3.31 5.08
CA VAL A 101 -6.30 4.64 4.95
C VAL A 101 -7.50 4.62 4.01
N VAL A 102 -7.36 4.01 2.84
CA VAL A 102 -8.46 3.88 1.85
C VAL A 102 -9.62 3.08 2.43
N SER A 103 -9.36 2.09 3.29
CA SER A 103 -10.42 1.35 3.99
C SER A 103 -11.22 2.19 5.00
N LEU A 104 -10.77 3.40 5.32
CA LEU A 104 -11.46 4.36 6.17
C LEU A 104 -12.16 5.47 5.37
N PHE A 105 -12.03 5.48 4.04
CA PHE A 105 -12.68 6.49 3.22
C PHE A 105 -14.21 6.44 3.37
N PRO A 106 -14.89 7.60 3.28
CA PRO A 106 -16.35 7.64 3.26
C PRO A 106 -16.90 6.73 2.16
N LYS A 107 -17.92 5.94 2.48
CA LYS A 107 -18.56 5.02 1.51
C LYS A 107 -19.20 5.74 0.32
N LYS A 108 -19.53 7.02 0.47
CA LYS A 108 -20.10 7.87 -0.57
C LYS A 108 -19.29 9.15 -0.64
N LEU A 109 -18.79 9.46 -1.83
CA LEU A 109 -18.13 10.73 -2.13
C LEU A 109 -19.03 11.49 -3.10
N SER A 110 -19.31 12.75 -2.79
CA SER A 110 -20.05 13.67 -3.65
C SER A 110 -19.15 14.83 -4.04
N LEU A 111 -19.30 15.33 -5.27
CA LEU A 111 -18.60 16.53 -5.70
C LEU A 111 -19.17 17.75 -4.97
N PRO A 112 -18.33 18.74 -4.60
CA PRO A 112 -18.82 20.01 -4.10
C PRO A 112 -19.55 20.77 -5.22
N ASN A 113 -20.62 21.48 -4.84
CA ASN A 113 -21.37 22.39 -5.72
C ASN A 113 -20.61 23.69 -5.98
#